data_AF-A0A3D4W9Q1-F1
#
_entry.id   AF-A0A3D4W9Q1-F1
#
_cell.length_a   1.000
_cell.length_b   1.000
_cell.length_c   1.000
_cell.angle_alpha   90.00
_cell.angle_beta   90.00
_cell.angle_gamma   90.00
#
_symmetry.space_group_name_H-M   'P 1'
#
loop_
_entity.id
_entity.type
_entity.pdbx_description
1 polymer ?
#
loop_
_entity_poly.entity_id
_entity_poly.type
_entity_poly.pdbx_seq_one_letter_code
_entity_poly.pdbx_strand_id
1 'polypeptide(L)'
;VSGVKFTDKITIPQNLSAASVLMKFGSWNATSDEEKLRFIYTQRWIDAFRQPWEAYAEARRTGLTPREGDPIAHFRMPYPPSESQYNQANLNTARLKQGGDEPSVKVWWVPEK
;
A
#
# COMPACT_ATOMS: atom_id res chain seq x y z
N VAL A 1 -25.86 -35.31 -14.20
CA VAL A 1 -26.53 -34.40 -13.24
C VAL A 1 -25.69 -34.37 -11.99
N SER A 2 -25.01 -33.27 -11.71
CA SER A 2 -24.01 -33.15 -10.62
C SER A 2 -24.68 -33.44 -9.26
N GLY A 3 -24.21 -34.46 -8.56
CA GLY A 3 -24.86 -35.08 -7.38
C GLY A 3 -24.62 -34.40 -6.05
N VAL A 4 -24.11 -33.17 -6.02
CA VAL A 4 -23.86 -32.45 -4.76
C VAL A 4 -25.07 -31.59 -4.43
N LYS A 5 -25.93 -32.04 -3.51
CA LYS A 5 -27.03 -31.24 -2.97
C LYS A 5 -26.55 -30.54 -1.70
N PHE A 6 -26.70 -29.22 -1.63
CA PHE A 6 -26.39 -28.36 -0.47
C PHE A 6 -27.35 -28.58 0.71
N THR A 7 -27.62 -29.82 1.13
CA THR A 7 -28.65 -30.11 2.16
C THR A 7 -28.14 -29.99 3.58
N ASP A 8 -26.83 -30.06 3.81
CA ASP A 8 -26.26 -29.95 5.15
C ASP A 8 -25.98 -28.47 5.45
N LYS A 9 -27.00 -27.79 5.97
CA LYS A 9 -26.84 -26.45 6.52
C LYS A 9 -25.91 -26.54 7.73
N ILE A 10 -24.72 -25.99 7.61
CA ILE A 10 -23.81 -25.80 8.74
C ILE A 10 -24.52 -24.90 9.76
N THR A 11 -24.68 -25.37 10.99
CA THR A 11 -25.32 -24.58 12.06
C THR A 11 -24.32 -23.55 12.56
N ILE A 12 -24.65 -22.27 12.43
CA ILE A 12 -23.82 -21.18 12.94
C ILE A 12 -23.93 -21.16 14.47
N PRO A 13 -22.82 -21.22 15.22
CA PRO A 13 -22.82 -21.12 16.68
C PRO A 13 -23.52 -19.84 17.15
N GLN A 14 -24.27 -19.89 18.26
CA GLN A 14 -25.03 -18.72 18.74
C GLN A 14 -24.15 -17.51 19.10
N ASN A 15 -22.87 -17.74 19.43
CA ASN A 15 -21.90 -16.68 19.69
C ASN A 15 -21.28 -16.08 18.42
N LEU A 16 -21.54 -16.65 17.24
CA LEU A 16 -21.02 -16.18 15.96
C LEU A 16 -22.08 -15.37 15.20
N SER A 17 -22.21 -14.10 15.57
CA SER A 17 -23.01 -13.10 14.84
C SER A 17 -22.15 -12.25 13.91
N ALA A 18 -22.78 -11.56 12.94
CA ALA A 18 -22.07 -10.59 12.09
C ALA A 18 -21.30 -9.55 12.93
N ALA A 19 -21.87 -9.12 14.06
CA ALA A 19 -21.20 -8.23 15.00
C ALA A 19 -19.98 -8.88 15.68
N SER A 20 -20.07 -10.13 16.12
CA SER A 20 -18.93 -10.83 16.73
C SER A 20 -17.77 -11.05 15.74
N VAL A 21 -18.08 -11.34 14.47
CA VAL A 21 -17.10 -11.49 13.40
C VAL A 21 -16.48 -10.13 13.08
N LEU A 22 -17.27 -9.07 12.99
CA LEU A 22 -16.78 -7.72 12.76
C LEU A 22 -15.95 -7.20 13.96
N MET A 23 -16.25 -7.60 15.19
CA MET A 23 -15.44 -7.23 16.35
C MET A 23 -14.14 -8.04 16.42
N LYS A 24 -14.11 -9.28 15.93
CA LYS A 24 -12.89 -10.10 15.93
C LYS A 24 -11.98 -9.83 14.73
N PHE A 25 -12.57 -9.62 13.56
CA PHE A 25 -11.89 -9.52 12.26
C PHE A 25 -12.11 -8.18 11.56
N GLY A 26 -13.04 -7.34 12.02
CA GLY A 26 -13.32 -6.04 11.44
C GLY A 26 -12.52 -4.90 12.04
N SER A 27 -12.67 -3.73 11.41
CA SER A 27 -11.81 -2.55 11.55
C SER A 27 -11.84 -1.82 12.90
N TRP A 28 -12.52 -2.35 13.94
CA TRP A 28 -12.84 -1.62 15.17
C TRP A 28 -12.15 -2.13 16.44
N ASN A 29 -11.35 -3.20 16.36
CA ASN A 29 -10.69 -3.80 17.54
C ASN A 29 -9.21 -3.40 17.69
N ALA A 30 -8.82 -2.26 17.13
CA ALA A 30 -7.49 -1.70 17.27
C ALA A 30 -7.31 -1.11 18.67
N THR A 31 -6.28 -1.53 19.40
CA THR A 31 -6.06 -1.10 20.78
C THR A 31 -4.98 -0.01 20.88
N SER A 32 -3.94 -0.07 20.03
CA SER A 32 -2.88 0.95 19.95
C SER A 32 -3.12 1.95 18.81
N ASP A 33 -2.45 3.10 18.89
CA ASP A 33 -2.53 4.10 17.83
C ASP A 33 -1.80 3.66 16.55
N GLU A 34 -0.73 2.86 16.66
CA GLU A 34 -0.07 2.23 15.51
C GLU A 34 -1.00 1.23 14.80
N GLU A 35 -1.78 0.46 15.57
CA GLU A 35 -2.76 -0.47 15.00
C GLU A 35 -3.86 0.31 14.27
N LYS A 36 -4.42 1.35 14.90
CA LYS A 36 -5.42 2.24 14.28
C LYS A 36 -4.89 2.86 12.99
N LEU A 37 -3.65 3.35 13.01
CA LEU A 37 -3.01 3.96 11.84
C LEU A 37 -2.79 2.94 10.71
N ARG A 38 -2.31 1.73 11.05
CA ARG A 38 -2.18 0.62 10.08
C ARG A 38 -3.51 0.26 9.44
N PHE A 39 -4.61 0.28 10.21
CA PHE A 39 -5.95 0.05 9.67
C PHE A 39 -6.40 1.16 8.73
N ILE A 40 -6.18 2.42 9.10
CA ILE A 40 -6.50 3.57 8.23
C ILE A 40 -5.78 3.41 6.88
N TYR A 41 -4.48 3.12 6.90
CA TYR A 41 -3.71 2.93 5.67
C TYR A 41 -4.13 1.69 4.87
N THR A 42 -4.54 0.62 5.55
CA THR A 42 -5.10 -0.56 4.89
C THR A 42 -6.39 -0.23 4.14
N GLN A 43 -7.31 0.49 4.78
CA GLN A 43 -8.59 0.85 4.16
C GLN A 43 -8.39 1.87 3.03
N ARG A 44 -7.54 2.88 3.23
CA ARG A 44 -7.20 3.87 2.19
C ARG A 44 -6.55 3.21 0.98
N TRP A 45 -5.66 2.23 1.18
CA TRP A 45 -5.06 1.49 0.08
C TRP A 45 -6.09 0.70 -0.74
N ILE A 46 -7.09 0.09 -0.09
CA ILE A 46 -8.20 -0.60 -0.78
C ILE A 46 -9.07 0.41 -1.55
N ASP A 47 -9.41 1.55 -0.95
CA ASP A 47 -10.18 2.62 -1.59
C ASP A 47 -9.46 3.19 -2.81
N ALA A 48 -8.13 3.29 -2.75
CA ALA A 48 -7.26 3.75 -3.83
C ALA A 48 -7.11 2.74 -4.99
N PHE A 49 -7.89 1.65 -5.05
CA PHE A 49 -7.81 0.64 -6.11
C PHE A 49 -7.89 1.24 -7.52
N ARG A 50 -8.77 2.24 -7.73
CA ARG A 50 -8.91 2.96 -9.02
C ARG A 50 -7.97 4.16 -9.16
N GLN A 51 -7.08 4.36 -8.20
CA GLN A 51 -6.12 5.47 -8.14
C GLN A 51 -4.72 4.91 -7.86
N PRO A 52 -4.13 4.18 -8.81
CA PRO A 52 -2.89 3.44 -8.58
C PRO A 52 -1.71 4.34 -8.18
N TRP A 53 -1.69 5.61 -8.62
CA TRP A 53 -0.67 6.58 -8.22
C TRP A 53 -0.75 6.92 -6.73
N GLU A 54 -1.94 7.03 -6.15
CA GLU A 54 -2.16 7.26 -4.72
C GLU A 54 -1.79 6.01 -3.91
N ALA A 55 -2.24 4.84 -4.35
CA ALA A 55 -1.88 3.57 -3.72
C ALA A 55 -0.34 3.38 -3.70
N TYR A 56 0.32 3.73 -4.80
CA TYR A 56 1.77 3.67 -4.92
C TYR A 56 2.48 4.71 -4.05
N ALA A 57 1.99 5.94 -3.98
CA ALA A 57 2.54 6.97 -3.08
C ALA A 57 2.40 6.57 -1.61
N GLU A 58 1.24 6.06 -1.21
CA GLU A 58 0.98 5.59 0.14
C GLU A 58 1.90 4.46 0.56
N ALA A 59 1.99 3.42 -0.26
CA ALA A 59 2.82 2.25 0.01
C ALA A 59 4.28 2.63 0.25
N ARG A 60 4.82 3.56 -0.56
CA ARG A 60 6.20 4.08 -0.41
C ARG A 60 6.38 4.99 0.80
N ARG A 61 5.39 5.84 1.10
CA ARG A 61 5.46 6.81 2.20
C ARG A 61 5.43 6.12 3.56
N THR A 62 4.53 5.15 3.72
CA THR A 62 4.25 4.54 5.04
C THR A 62 4.94 3.20 5.19
N GLY A 63 5.03 2.40 4.12
CA GLY A 63 5.44 1.00 4.21
C GLY A 63 4.48 0.12 5.01
N LEU A 64 3.27 0.60 5.32
CA LEU A 64 2.29 -0.06 6.20
C LEU A 64 1.08 -0.61 5.45
N THR A 65 1.05 -0.51 4.12
CA THR A 65 0.01 -1.10 3.28
C THR A 65 0.16 -2.63 3.25
N PRO A 66 -0.93 -3.41 3.17
CA PRO A 66 -0.85 -4.86 3.01
C PRO A 66 0.03 -5.24 1.82
N ARG A 67 0.99 -6.15 2.02
CA ARG A 67 1.89 -6.64 0.98
C ARG A 67 2.51 -7.99 1.33
N GLU A 68 2.95 -8.70 0.32
CA GLU A 68 3.75 -9.93 0.43
C GLU A 68 5.09 -9.77 -0.31
N GLY A 69 6.14 -10.47 0.14
CA GLY A 69 7.48 -10.46 -0.44
C GLY A 69 8.42 -9.37 0.10
N ASP A 70 9.42 -8.99 -0.71
CA ASP A 70 10.50 -8.08 -0.30
C ASP A 70 10.10 -6.61 -0.10
N PRO A 71 10.72 -5.87 0.84
CA PRO A 71 10.43 -4.45 1.07
C PRO A 71 10.44 -3.61 -0.21
N ILE A 72 9.64 -2.55 -0.23
CA ILE A 72 9.60 -1.62 -1.36
C ILE A 72 10.98 -0.96 -1.52
N ALA A 73 11.62 -1.23 -2.65
CA ALA A 73 12.91 -0.67 -3.05
C ALA A 73 12.80 0.21 -4.31
N HIS A 74 11.57 0.60 -4.67
CA HIS A 74 11.29 1.46 -5.81
C HIS A 74 10.48 2.66 -5.31
N PHE A 75 11.07 3.85 -5.45
CA PHE A 75 10.58 5.09 -4.90
C PHE A 75 10.27 6.15 -5.95
N ARG A 76 10.78 6.02 -7.18
CA ARG A 76 10.55 6.98 -8.26
C ARG A 76 10.77 6.37 -9.63
N MET A 77 10.23 7.03 -10.65
CA MET A 77 10.63 6.77 -12.03
C MET A 77 11.83 7.68 -12.36
N PRO A 78 12.81 7.20 -13.14
CA PRO A 78 13.91 8.02 -13.63
C PRO A 78 13.37 9.11 -14.57
N TYR A 79 14.13 10.19 -14.73
CA TYR A 79 13.82 11.19 -15.73
C TYR A 79 13.88 10.58 -17.14
N PRO A 80 13.03 11.06 -18.08
CA PRO A 80 13.02 10.51 -19.41
C PRO A 80 14.36 10.78 -20.13
N PRO A 81 14.83 9.87 -21.00
CA PRO A 81 16.12 10.02 -21.68
C PRO A 81 16.22 11.32 -22.52
N SER A 82 15.11 11.87 -23.00
CA SER A 82 15.07 13.13 -23.73
C SER A 82 15.59 14.33 -22.93
N GLU A 83 15.43 14.33 -21.60
CA GLU A 83 15.96 15.40 -20.74
C GLU A 83 17.49 15.44 -20.78
N SER A 84 18.14 14.30 -21.01
CA SER A 84 19.60 14.26 -21.16
C SER A 84 20.09 14.93 -22.45
N GLN A 85 19.24 15.01 -23.47
CA GLN A 85 19.56 15.61 -24.77
C GLN A 85 19.22 17.09 -24.80
N TYR A 86 18.04 17.47 -24.29
CA TYR A 86 17.51 18.82 -24.44
C TYR A 86 17.69 19.71 -23.21
N ASN A 87 18.01 19.15 -22.03
CA ASN A 87 17.99 19.89 -20.77
C ASN A 87 19.05 19.40 -19.77
N GLN A 88 20.22 19.00 -20.28
CA GLN A 88 21.24 18.27 -19.53
C GLN A 88 21.72 19.00 -18.25
N ALA A 89 21.90 20.32 -18.32
CA ALA A 89 22.39 21.12 -17.18
C ALA A 89 21.44 21.08 -15.98
N ASN A 90 20.12 21.22 -16.24
CA ASN A 90 19.11 21.17 -15.19
C ASN A 90 18.92 19.75 -14.67
N LEU A 91 18.95 18.75 -15.55
CA LEU A 91 18.90 17.34 -15.17
C LEU A 91 20.03 16.96 -14.21
N ASN A 92 21.27 17.35 -14.54
CA ASN A 92 22.43 17.08 -13.68
C ASN A 92 22.31 17.78 -12.31
N THR A 93 21.80 19.02 -12.29
CA THR A 93 21.56 19.76 -11.05
C THR A 93 20.51 19.07 -10.17
N ALA A 94 19.42 18.57 -10.77
CA ALA A 94 18.38 17.83 -10.04
C ALA A 94 18.92 16.50 -9.49
N ARG A 95 19.67 15.75 -10.31
CA ARG A 95 20.29 14.48 -9.92
C ARG A 95 21.22 14.64 -8.71
N LEU A 96 22.02 15.70 -8.68
CA LEU A 96 22.91 16.00 -7.55
C LEU A 96 22.13 16.30 -6.27
N LYS A 97 21.05 17.09 -6.36
CA LYS A 97 20.22 17.47 -5.19
C LYS A 97 19.49 16.29 -4.57
N GLN A 98 19.06 15.34 -5.38
CA GLN A 98 18.23 14.23 -4.92
C GLN A 98 19.02 12.95 -4.63
N GLY A 99 20.34 12.92 -4.88
CA GLY A 99 21.21 11.77 -4.59
C GLY A 99 21.24 10.68 -5.68
N GLY A 100 20.94 11.02 -6.94
CA GLY A 100 20.88 10.09 -8.06
C GLY A 100 19.54 10.12 -8.79
N ASP A 101 19.36 9.32 -9.84
CA ASP A 101 18.07 9.24 -10.57
C ASP A 101 17.53 7.79 -10.62
N GLU A 102 18.14 6.91 -9.84
CA GLU A 102 17.76 5.51 -9.81
C GLU A 102 16.42 5.30 -9.10
N PRO A 103 15.66 4.26 -9.47
CA PRO A 103 14.40 3.94 -8.81
C PRO A 103 14.51 3.73 -7.30
N SER A 104 15.69 3.36 -6.79
CA SER A 104 15.96 3.16 -5.37
C SER A 104 16.11 4.46 -4.57
N VAL A 105 16.28 5.60 -5.24
CA VAL A 105 16.45 6.91 -4.60
C VAL A 105 15.09 7.42 -4.11
N LYS A 106 15.00 7.68 -2.80
CA LYS A 106 13.77 8.18 -2.16
C LYS A 106 13.37 9.57 -2.66
N VAL A 107 12.07 9.83 -2.65
CA VAL A 107 11.50 11.16 -2.92
C VAL A 107 11.44 11.94 -1.60
N TRP A 108 11.52 13.27 -1.64
CA TRP A 108 11.68 14.12 -0.45
C TRP A 108 10.63 13.92 0.65
N TRP A 109 9.41 13.48 0.30
CA TRP A 109 8.32 13.25 1.26
C TRP A 109 8.30 11.83 1.83
N VAL A 110 9.17 10.93 1.35
CA VAL A 110 9.35 9.60 1.92
C VAL A 110 10.26 9.74 3.15
N PRO A 111 9.80 9.37 4.36
CA PRO A 111 10.62 9.46 5.56
C PRO A 111 11.94 8.68 5.42
N GLU A 112 13.02 9.29 5.90
CA GLU A 112 14.22 8.55 6.31
C GLU A 112 13.83 7.78 7.59
N LYS A 113 14.11 6.48 7.64
CA LYS A 113 13.76 5.68 8.82
C LYS A 113 14.64 6.07 9.99
#